data_AF-A0A6G4CJH3-F1
#
_entry.id   AF-A0A6G4CJH3-F1
#
_cell.length_a   1.000
_cell.length_b   1.000
_cell.length_c   1.000
_cell.angle_alpha   90.00
_cell.angle_beta   90.00
_cell.angle_gamma   90.00
#
_symmetry.space_group_name_H-M   'P 1'
#
loop_
_entity.id
_entity.type
_entity.pdbx_description
1 polymer ?
#
loop_
_entity_poly.entity_id
_entity_poly.type
_entity_poly.pdbx_seq_one_letter_code
_entity_poly.pdbx_strand_id
1 'polypeptide(L)'
;MMEGQQHGEQLKRGLKNRHIQLIALGGAIGTGLFLGSASVIQSAGPGIILGYAIAGFIAFLIMRQLGEMVVEEPVAGSFSHFAYKYWGSFAGFASGWNYW
;
A
#
# COMPACT_ATOMS: atom_id res chain seq x y z
N MET A 1 -3.54 -40.68 19.64
CA MET A 1 -2.63 -39.81 20.40
C MET A 1 -2.28 -38.62 19.53
N MET A 2 -2.40 -37.42 20.12
CA MET A 2 -2.08 -36.07 19.61
C MET A 2 -3.11 -35.42 18.66
N GLU A 3 -4.16 -34.88 19.29
CA GLU A 3 -4.92 -33.71 18.82
C GLU A 3 -4.01 -32.48 18.72
N GLY A 4 -3.94 -31.87 17.55
CA GLY A 4 -3.48 -30.49 17.38
C GLY A 4 -4.69 -29.57 17.20
N GLN A 5 -5.29 -29.10 18.30
CA GLN A 5 -6.33 -28.08 18.26
C GLN A 5 -5.73 -26.73 17.77
N GLN A 6 -5.87 -26.42 16.48
CA GLN A 6 -5.76 -25.04 16.02
C GLN A 6 -7.01 -24.27 16.48
N HIS A 7 -6.92 -23.62 17.64
CA HIS A 7 -7.85 -22.55 18.02
C HIS A 7 -7.65 -21.37 17.06
N GLY A 8 -8.31 -21.42 15.90
CA GLY A 8 -8.42 -20.27 15.01
C GLY A 8 -9.40 -19.27 15.61
N GLU A 9 -8.91 -18.31 16.39
CA GLU A 9 -9.68 -17.09 16.67
C GLU A 9 -10.03 -16.43 15.32
N GLN A 10 -11.27 -16.65 14.85
CA GLN A 10 -11.76 -15.95 13.67
C GLN A 10 -11.77 -14.45 13.95
N LEU A 11 -10.92 -13.72 13.22
CA LEU A 11 -10.88 -12.26 13.30
C LEU A 11 -12.28 -11.70 13.02
N LYS A 12 -12.83 -10.97 13.98
CA LYS A 12 -14.12 -10.31 13.80
C LYS A 12 -13.96 -9.15 12.82
N ARG A 13 -14.69 -9.19 11.71
CA ARG A 13 -14.77 -8.08 10.74
C ARG A 13 -15.55 -6.91 11.36
N GLY A 14 -14.85 -6.08 12.13
CA GLY A 14 -15.43 -4.91 12.84
C GLY A 14 -14.96 -3.55 12.32
N LEU A 15 -14.06 -3.51 11.32
CA LEU A 15 -13.57 -2.25 10.76
C LEU A 15 -14.66 -1.59 9.92
N LYS A 16 -15.13 -0.42 10.40
CA LYS A 16 -16.00 0.47 9.65
C LYS A 16 -15.18 1.27 8.62
N ASN A 17 -15.82 1.80 7.59
CA ASN A 17 -15.16 2.65 6.57
C ASN A 17 -14.28 3.76 7.17
N ARG A 18 -14.74 4.40 8.24
CA ARG A 18 -13.95 5.44 8.94
C ARG A 18 -12.63 4.89 9.48
N HIS A 19 -12.60 3.69 10.05
CA HIS A 19 -11.37 3.09 10.56
C HIS A 19 -10.41 2.77 9.42
N ILE A 20 -10.93 2.27 8.30
CA ILE A 20 -10.12 1.98 7.09
C ILE A 20 -9.52 3.28 6.53
N GLN A 21 -10.31 4.35 6.45
CA GLN A 21 -9.84 5.67 5.99
C GLN A 21 -8.77 6.24 6.93
N LEU A 22 -8.93 6.11 8.25
CA LEU A 22 -7.92 6.56 9.22
C LEU A 22 -6.61 5.76 9.11
N ILE A 23 -6.69 4.45 8.86
CA ILE A 23 -5.50 3.62 8.59
C ILE A 23 -4.82 4.06 7.30
N ALA A 24 -5.58 4.28 6.23
CA ALA A 24 -5.05 4.75 4.96
C ALA A 24 -4.39 6.13 5.10
N LEU A 25 -5.01 7.05 5.82
CA LEU A 25 -4.48 8.40 6.06
C LEU A 25 -3.22 8.37 6.93
N GLY A 26 -3.21 7.55 7.98
CA GLY A 26 -2.04 7.36 8.83
C GLY A 26 -0.86 6.70 8.13
N GLY A 27 -1.13 5.78 7.19
CA GLY A 27 -0.10 5.18 6.34
C GLY A 27 0.43 6.13 5.25
N ALA A 28 -0.44 6.97 4.68
CA ALA A 28 -0.06 7.91 3.62
C ALA A 28 0.70 9.14 4.15
N ILE A 29 0.32 9.68 5.31
CA ILE A 29 0.97 10.83 5.94
C ILE A 29 2.15 10.31 6.78
N GLY A 30 3.23 9.96 6.10
CA GLY A 30 4.45 9.43 6.72
C GLY A 30 5.53 10.48 6.99
N THR A 31 6.67 10.00 7.48
CA THR A 31 7.87 10.83 7.74
C THR A 31 8.40 11.49 6.47
N GLY A 32 8.17 10.93 5.28
CA GLY A 32 8.60 11.51 4.00
C GLY A 32 8.07 12.93 3.75
N LEU A 33 6.83 13.22 4.18
CA LEU A 33 6.24 14.57 4.06
C LEU A 33 6.89 15.60 5.00
N PHE A 34 7.54 15.17 6.08
CA PHE A 34 8.13 16.08 7.07
C PHE A 34 9.65 16.11 7.00
N LEU A 35 10.28 14.94 6.96
CA LEU A 35 11.73 14.76 6.92
C LEU A 35 12.30 15.05 5.52
N GLY A 36 11.58 14.69 4.45
CA GLY A 36 12.01 14.90 3.07
C GLY A 36 11.66 16.28 2.52
N SER A 37 10.56 16.89 2.96
CA SER A 37 10.08 18.15 2.36
C SER A 37 11.06 19.30 2.52
N ALA A 38 11.75 19.43 3.67
CA ALA A 38 12.68 20.54 3.88
C ALA A 38 13.85 20.54 2.87
N SER A 39 14.43 19.36 2.58
CA SER A 39 15.53 19.23 1.62
C SER A 39 15.08 19.36 0.16
N VAL A 40 13.89 18.84 -0.17
CA VAL A 40 13.31 18.95 -1.51
C VAL A 40 12.89 20.39 -1.81
N ILE A 41 12.32 21.12 -0.84
CA ILE A 41 11.97 22.55 -0.99
C ILE A 41 13.23 23.38 -1.25
N GLN A 42 14.31 23.11 -0.51
CA GLN A 42 15.57 23.84 -0.66
C GLN A 42 16.23 23.60 -2.02
N SER A 43 16.08 22.38 -2.58
CA SER A 43 16.70 22.00 -3.85
C SER A 43 15.84 22.35 -5.08
N ALA A 44 14.51 22.21 -5.00
CA ALA A 44 13.59 22.40 -6.13
C ALA A 44 12.98 23.81 -6.21
N GLY A 45 13.05 24.59 -5.13
CA GLY A 45 12.44 25.92 -5.07
C GLY A 45 10.93 25.90 -5.36
N PRO A 46 10.36 26.93 -6.01
CA PRO A 46 8.92 27.00 -6.31
C PRO A 46 8.41 25.85 -7.20
N GLY A 47 9.29 25.19 -7.95
CA GLY A 47 8.95 24.08 -8.85
C GLY A 47 8.50 22.80 -8.12
N ILE A 48 8.69 22.73 -6.80
CA ILE A 48 8.28 21.58 -5.98
C ILE A 48 6.78 21.28 -6.09
N ILE A 49 5.94 22.30 -6.27
CA ILE A 49 4.49 22.14 -6.43
C ILE A 49 4.19 21.32 -7.69
N LEU A 50 4.88 21.61 -8.79
CA LEU A 50 4.74 20.86 -10.04
C LEU A 50 5.23 19.42 -9.88
N GLY A 51 6.35 19.22 -9.18
CA GLY A 51 6.88 17.90 -8.85
C GLY A 51 5.89 17.05 -8.07
N TYR A 52 5.30 17.60 -7.00
CA TYR A 52 4.26 16.92 -6.22
C TYR A 52 2.98 16.67 -7.02
N ALA A 53 2.58 17.60 -7.90
CA ALA A 53 1.41 17.41 -8.75
C ALA A 53 1.60 16.22 -9.70
N ILE A 54 2.75 16.12 -10.37
CA ILE A 54 3.06 15.02 -11.28
C ILE A 54 3.20 13.70 -10.52
N ALA A 55 3.98 13.69 -9.43
CA ALA A 55 4.17 12.49 -8.61
C ALA A 55 2.84 12.00 -8.02
N GLY A 56 2.02 12.92 -7.50
CA GLY A 56 0.69 12.64 -6.97
C GLY A 56 -0.26 12.12 -8.05
N PHE A 57 -0.19 12.66 -9.27
CA PHE A 57 -0.99 12.16 -10.39
C PHE A 57 -0.62 10.72 -10.76
N ILE A 58 0.68 10.40 -10.86
CA ILE A 58 1.14 9.03 -11.12
C ILE A 58 0.73 8.09 -9.99
N ALA A 59 0.93 8.49 -8.72
CA ALA A 59 0.53 7.71 -7.56
C ALA A 59 -0.99 7.47 -7.53
N PHE A 60 -1.79 8.47 -7.88
CA PHE A 60 -3.25 8.35 -7.99
C PHE A 60 -3.66 7.31 -9.03
N LEU A 61 -3.02 7.29 -10.20
CA LEU A 61 -3.29 6.28 -11.23
C LEU A 61 -2.95 4.87 -10.74
N ILE A 62 -1.80 4.68 -10.09
CA ILE A 62 -1.39 3.39 -9.53
C ILE A 62 -2.40 2.92 -8.47
N MET A 63 -2.76 3.79 -7.52
CA MET A 63 -3.71 3.46 -6.45
C MET A 63 -5.10 3.17 -6.98
N ARG A 64 -5.53 3.84 -8.05
CA ARG A 64 -6.80 3.54 -8.72
C ARG A 64 -6.79 2.14 -9.32
N GLN A 65 -5.74 1.77 -10.05
CA GLN A 65 -5.59 0.43 -10.65
C GLN A 65 -5.53 -0.67 -9.57
N LEU A 66 -4.74 -0.45 -8.51
CA LEU A 66 -4.69 -1.37 -7.36
C LEU A 66 -6.06 -1.49 -6.67
N GLY A 67 -6.79 -0.39 -6.55
CA GLY A 67 -8.14 -0.38 -5.98
C GLY A 67 -9.12 -1.22 -6.78
N GLU A 68 -9.09 -1.14 -8.11
CA GLU A 68 -9.92 -1.97 -8.99
C GLU A 68 -9.61 -3.47 -8.79
N MET A 69 -8.33 -3.85 -8.72
CA MET A 69 -7.93 -5.25 -8.47
C MET A 69 -8.34 -5.74 -7.07
N VAL A 70 -8.26 -4.90 -6.03
CA VAL A 70 -8.67 -5.28 -4.66
C VAL A 70 -10.19 -5.43 -4.54
N VAL A 71 -10.96 -4.66 -5.30
CA VAL A 71 -12.43 -4.80 -5.35
C VAL A 71 -12.83 -6.09 -6.06
N GLU A 72 -12.15 -6.43 -7.15
CA GLU A 72 -12.40 -7.67 -7.89
C GLU A 72 -11.97 -8.92 -7.10
N GLU A 73 -10.80 -8.87 -6.45
CA GLU A 73 -10.26 -9.96 -5.66
C GLU A 73 -9.95 -9.52 -4.22
N PRO A 74 -10.95 -9.57 -3.31
CA PRO A 74 -10.78 -9.12 -1.94
C PRO A 74 -10.04 -10.17 -1.10
N VAL A 75 -8.72 -10.22 -1.27
CA VAL A 75 -7.80 -11.04 -0.47
C VAL A 75 -7.08 -10.21 0.59
N ALA A 76 -6.76 -10.82 1.73
CA ALA A 76 -5.90 -10.22 2.75
C ALA A 76 -4.42 -10.33 2.33
N GLY A 77 -4.05 -9.69 1.22
CA GLY A 77 -2.71 -9.73 0.63
C GLY A 77 -2.21 -8.36 0.19
N SER A 78 -0.87 -8.18 0.16
CA SER A 78 -0.21 -6.99 -0.40
C SER A 78 -0.16 -7.07 -1.93
N PHE A 79 0.29 -6.00 -2.61
CA PHE A 79 0.41 -5.97 -4.08
C PHE A 79 1.28 -7.10 -4.65
N SER A 80 2.20 -7.65 -3.85
CA SER A 80 2.98 -8.84 -4.22
C SER A 80 2.11 -10.06 -4.50
N HIS A 81 0.94 -10.19 -3.87
CA HIS A 81 -0.03 -11.23 -4.22
C HIS A 81 -0.50 -11.11 -5.67
N PHE A 82 -0.80 -9.88 -6.13
CA PHE A 82 -1.18 -9.63 -7.52
C PHE A 82 0.00 -9.89 -8.47
N ALA A 83 1.23 -9.57 -8.08
CA ALA A 83 2.42 -9.92 -8.87
C ALA A 83 2.62 -11.44 -8.99
N TYR A 84 2.43 -12.19 -7.91
CA TYR A 84 2.45 -13.66 -7.93
C TYR A 84 1.39 -14.23 -8.87
N LYS A 85 0.18 -13.65 -8.85
CA LYS A 85 -0.96 -14.16 -9.61
C LYS A 85 -0.91 -13.81 -11.10
N TYR A 86 -0.62 -12.56 -11.43
CA TYR A 86 -0.72 -12.06 -12.81
C TYR A 86 0.61 -12.10 -13.57
N TRP A 87 1.76 -12.08 -12.89
CA TRP A 87 3.08 -12.03 -13.53
C TRP A 87 3.87 -13.32 -13.29
N GLY A 88 3.67 -13.98 -12.15
CA GLY A 88 4.23 -15.29 -11.84
C GLY A 88 5.21 -15.28 -10.66
N SER A 89 5.76 -16.45 -10.35
CA SER A 89 6.47 -16.69 -9.09
C SER A 89 7.72 -15.83 -8.90
N PHE A 90 8.49 -15.57 -9.97
CA PHE A 90 9.68 -14.71 -9.87
C PHE A 90 9.33 -13.24 -9.61
N ALA A 91 8.33 -12.71 -10.33
CA ALA A 91 7.88 -11.33 -10.16
C ALA A 91 7.25 -11.11 -8.78
N GLY A 92 6.46 -12.08 -8.30
CA GLY A 92 5.91 -12.05 -6.95
C GLY A 92 6.98 -12.13 -5.85
N PHE A 93 8.02 -12.95 -6.04
CA PHE A 93 9.16 -13.02 -5.11
C PHE A 93 9.94 -11.71 -5.09
N ALA A 94 10.29 -11.18 -6.26
CA ALA A 94 11.04 -9.93 -6.40
C ALA A 94 10.27 -8.73 -5.82
N SER A 95 8.96 -8.63 -6.09
CA SER A 95 8.13 -7.56 -5.52
C SER A 95 7.96 -7.72 -4.00
N GLY A 96 7.83 -8.95 -3.51
CA GLY A 96 7.81 -9.27 -2.08
C GLY A 96 9.09 -8.86 -1.37
N TRP A 97 10.24 -9.17 -1.98
CA TRP A 97 11.55 -8.81 -1.46
C TRP A 97 11.80 -7.30 -1.50
N ASN A 98 11.37 -6.58 -2.54
CA ASN A 98 11.55 -5.13 -2.62
C ASN A 98 10.69 -4.37 -1.60
N TYR A 99 9.58 -4.97 -1.16
CA TYR A 99 8.63 -4.33 -0.25
C TYR A 99 9.01 -4.47 1.23
N TRP A 100 9.87 -5.43 1.58
CA TRP A 100 10.28 -5.72 2.96
C TRP A 100 11.69 -5.21 3.22
#